data_AF-A0A413WNM6-F1
#
_entry.id   AF-A0A413WNM6-F1
#
_cell.length_a   1.000
_cell.length_b   1.000
_cell.length_c   1.000
_cell.angle_alpha   90.00
_cell.angle_beta   90.00
_cell.angle_gamma   90.00
#
_symmetry.space_group_name_H-M   'P 1'
#
loop_
_entity.id
_entity.type
_entity.pdbx_description
1 polymer ?
#
loop_
_entity_poly.entity_id
_entity_poly.type
_entity_poly.pdbx_seq_one_letter_code
_entity_poly.pdbx_strand_id
1 'polypeptide(L)'
;MTRLKKKALLFLFPFLFLLIGGCVRIEYDATVHYDQSVTLETTYAFRDHPVMKLLNLRLDWDTWKQQAKENGYATRDYLSQDDYEGMVLKKTFDNVDDLQNIKEEWKTGPAGILVPPDVKFEVQKEDGIWFDSYVLTTNLDLRLDRIDLPGLDLSGSPKQLAERYVRQADIRFNLTVPTGVFVEDGTGLDIRSMKHVEWQVYGGRQNNMTLVAHVPNIKAWIITGVIAVVLGLIAFFIWKKYRQNVDNPDKTSIRSRIFGGLILVLTLALIVVTIRDELTTEQKTEAVRQAAQTDEFIPTFAVHGLLGTERTFLRFSQYMEQRGLAKDGAICTVTTKGAVDCVINDYSSYRPIVRIEYEDAEASLNNQTKWLNAAIERYKQERNRSFDRIYLIGHSMGGVAAANYILNQDEYIVDKFVTYDSPFAGTRLANFGLSASNFGINTGSPAIRDLSPSSDGLQAFQEKLETWPRSVQVFSFSGRGGEFNLIEPASSLLLEEYTNNIETETVPYDHFSLHRKTDVLRDTGRFLYEFTNEFNPVETN
;
A
#
# COMPACT_ATOMS: atom_id res chain seq x y z
N MET A 1 -27.74 37.37 -22.08
CA MET A 1 -27.56 36.60 -20.82
C MET A 1 -27.34 37.57 -19.67
N THR A 2 -28.23 37.58 -18.68
CA THR A 2 -28.44 38.68 -17.72
C THR A 2 -27.51 38.61 -16.50
N ARG A 3 -27.19 39.79 -15.92
CA ARG A 3 -26.34 40.03 -14.74
C ARG A 3 -26.66 39.16 -13.52
N LEU A 4 -27.85 38.54 -13.44
CA LEU A 4 -28.21 37.58 -12.38
C LEU A 4 -27.40 36.27 -12.45
N LYS A 5 -27.02 35.79 -13.64
CA LYS A 5 -26.22 34.55 -13.77
C LYS A 5 -24.78 34.70 -13.28
N LYS A 6 -24.21 35.91 -13.36
CA LYS A 6 -22.85 36.19 -12.86
C LYS A 6 -22.75 36.22 -11.32
N LYS A 7 -23.85 36.55 -10.62
CA LYS A 7 -23.87 36.53 -9.15
C LYS A 7 -24.16 35.14 -8.58
N ALA A 8 -24.94 34.32 -9.28
CA ALA A 8 -25.13 32.91 -8.90
C ALA A 8 -23.83 32.08 -9.04
N LEU A 9 -22.99 32.38 -10.04
CA LEU A 9 -21.69 31.72 -10.21
C LEU A 9 -20.66 32.08 -9.12
N LEU A 10 -20.73 33.31 -8.59
CA LEU A 10 -19.85 33.81 -7.52
C LEU A 10 -20.24 33.29 -6.13
N PHE A 11 -21.48 32.83 -5.94
CA PHE A 11 -21.94 32.16 -4.71
C PHE A 11 -21.78 30.63 -4.75
N LEU A 12 -21.48 30.04 -5.92
CA LEU A 12 -21.07 28.64 -6.06
C LEU A 12 -19.58 28.42 -5.73
N PHE A 13 -18.78 29.48 -5.85
CA PHE A 13 -17.33 29.44 -5.67
C PHE A 13 -16.86 29.14 -4.23
N PRO A 14 -17.51 29.64 -3.15
CA PRO A 14 -17.13 29.28 -1.77
C PRO A 14 -17.60 27.88 -1.37
N PHE A 15 -18.52 27.26 -2.12
CA PHE A 15 -18.98 25.89 -1.87
C PHE A 15 -18.01 24.84 -2.44
N LEU A 16 -17.13 25.25 -3.36
CA LEU A 16 -16.04 24.42 -3.88
C LEU A 16 -14.90 24.24 -2.85
N PHE A 17 -14.87 25.08 -1.81
CA PHE A 17 -13.85 25.06 -0.75
C PHE A 17 -14.16 24.09 0.41
N LEU A 18 -15.25 23.32 0.35
CA LEU A 18 -15.61 22.29 1.34
C LEU A 18 -15.17 20.87 0.92
N LEU A 19 -14.18 20.76 0.03
CA LEU A 19 -13.69 19.48 -0.52
C LEU A 19 -12.49 18.94 0.26
N ILE A 20 -12.47 19.11 1.59
CA ILE A 20 -11.36 18.61 2.42
C ILE A 20 -11.72 17.19 2.88
N GLY A 21 -10.94 16.19 2.45
CA GLY A 21 -10.84 14.85 3.06
C GLY A 21 -11.88 13.78 2.69
N GLY A 22 -11.42 12.53 2.63
CA GLY A 22 -12.24 11.36 2.28
C GLY A 22 -13.47 11.19 3.18
N CYS A 23 -14.67 11.18 2.61
CA CYS A 23 -15.90 11.40 3.38
C CYS A 23 -16.38 10.20 4.21
N VAL A 24 -15.69 9.07 4.12
CA VAL A 24 -16.09 7.79 4.71
C VAL A 24 -14.91 7.18 5.45
N ARG A 25 -15.14 6.82 6.70
CA ARG A 25 -14.22 6.05 7.54
C ARG A 25 -14.93 4.80 8.05
N ILE A 26 -14.28 3.65 7.87
CA ILE A 26 -14.75 2.36 8.35
C ILE A 26 -13.58 1.67 9.04
N GLU A 27 -13.77 1.29 10.30
CA GLU A 27 -12.77 0.57 11.08
C GLU A 27 -13.39 -0.71 11.63
N TYR A 28 -12.72 -1.84 11.40
CA TYR A 28 -13.08 -3.14 11.95
C TYR A 28 -12.04 -3.57 12.97
N ASP A 29 -12.40 -3.51 14.25
CA ASP A 29 -11.53 -3.92 15.36
C ASP A 29 -11.97 -5.29 15.90
N ALA A 30 -11.26 -6.35 15.48
CA ALA A 30 -11.47 -7.70 15.97
C ALA A 30 -10.47 -8.01 17.09
N THR A 31 -10.99 -8.41 18.26
CA THR A 31 -10.18 -8.90 19.39
C THR A 31 -10.53 -10.36 19.67
N VAL A 32 -9.56 -11.25 19.47
CA VAL A 32 -9.68 -12.68 19.79
C VAL A 32 -9.25 -12.91 21.23
N HIS A 33 -10.08 -13.59 22.01
CA HIS A 33 -9.83 -13.90 23.42
C HIS A 33 -9.31 -15.33 23.59
N TYR A 34 -8.79 -15.64 24.78
CA TYR A 34 -8.24 -16.97 25.10
C TYR A 34 -9.27 -18.11 25.06
N ASP A 35 -10.53 -17.79 25.32
CA ASP A 35 -11.66 -18.72 25.27
C ASP A 35 -12.20 -18.90 23.85
N GLN A 36 -11.49 -18.38 22.84
CA GLN A 36 -11.85 -18.37 21.42
C GLN A 36 -13.03 -17.45 21.07
N SER A 37 -13.59 -16.74 22.04
CA SER A 37 -14.58 -15.70 21.76
C SER A 37 -13.93 -14.54 21.01
N VAL A 38 -14.74 -13.86 20.18
CA VAL A 38 -14.28 -12.72 19.39
C VAL A 38 -15.13 -11.51 19.71
N THR A 39 -14.52 -10.42 20.17
CA THR A 39 -15.17 -9.12 20.24
C THR A 39 -14.88 -8.36 18.95
N LEU A 40 -15.92 -8.07 18.18
CA LEU A 40 -15.85 -7.21 17.01
C LEU A 40 -16.44 -5.84 17.36
N GLU A 41 -15.63 -4.80 17.21
CA GLU A 41 -16.04 -3.42 17.25
C GLU A 41 -15.95 -2.84 15.82
N THR A 42 -17.01 -2.20 15.33
CA THR A 42 -17.06 -1.68 13.97
C THR A 42 -17.49 -0.22 14.01
N THR A 43 -16.61 0.66 13.55
CA THR A 43 -16.86 2.09 13.44
C THR A 43 -17.30 2.41 12.03
N TYR A 44 -18.48 3.01 11.89
CA TYR A 44 -18.93 3.64 10.65
C TYR A 44 -19.02 5.14 10.90
N ALA A 45 -18.21 5.93 10.20
CA ALA A 45 -18.17 7.37 10.38
C ALA A 45 -18.10 8.09 9.03
N PHE A 46 -18.83 9.19 8.95
CA PHE A 46 -18.96 9.98 7.73
C PHE A 46 -18.72 11.44 8.05
N ARG A 47 -17.98 12.12 7.17
CA ARG A 47 -17.88 13.58 7.21
C ARG A 47 -19.05 14.15 6.39
N ASP A 48 -19.76 15.16 6.91
CA ASP A 48 -20.88 15.76 6.17
C ASP A 48 -20.38 16.37 4.85
N HIS A 49 -20.71 15.72 3.74
CA HIS A 49 -20.22 16.10 2.42
C HIS A 49 -21.38 16.43 1.46
N PRO A 50 -21.31 17.53 0.69
CA PRO A 50 -22.36 17.91 -0.27
C PRO A 50 -22.71 16.81 -1.28
N VAL A 51 -21.74 15.97 -1.66
CA VAL A 51 -21.99 14.87 -2.60
C VAL A 51 -22.69 13.68 -1.95
N MET A 52 -22.51 13.42 -0.66
CA MET A 52 -23.35 12.45 0.07
C MET A 52 -24.82 12.86 0.04
N LYS A 53 -25.08 14.17 0.17
CA LYS A 53 -26.43 14.74 0.00
C LYS A 53 -26.95 14.62 -1.44
N LEU A 54 -26.08 14.78 -2.45
CA LEU A 54 -26.43 14.65 -3.86
C LEU A 54 -26.75 13.19 -4.26
N LEU A 55 -25.98 12.23 -3.73
CA LEU A 55 -26.20 10.80 -3.92
C LEU A 55 -27.35 10.25 -3.06
N ASN A 56 -28.02 11.12 -2.28
CA ASN A 56 -29.08 10.77 -1.34
C ASN A 56 -28.67 9.70 -0.31
N LEU A 57 -27.39 9.62 0.03
CA LEU A 57 -26.81 8.69 1.00
C LEU A 57 -27.00 9.18 2.45
N ARG A 58 -28.18 9.73 2.78
CA ARG A 58 -28.49 10.17 4.15
C ARG A 58 -28.73 8.94 5.02
N LEU A 59 -27.76 8.63 5.87
CA LEU A 59 -27.86 7.56 6.84
C LEU A 59 -28.72 8.01 8.02
N ASP A 60 -29.81 7.27 8.25
CA ASP A 60 -30.62 7.40 9.46
C ASP A 60 -29.96 6.59 10.58
N TRP A 61 -29.07 7.24 11.32
CA TRP A 61 -28.33 6.63 12.42
C TRP A 61 -29.25 6.05 13.50
N ASP A 62 -30.42 6.64 13.74
CA ASP A 62 -31.33 6.17 14.79
C ASP A 62 -32.00 4.85 14.39
N THR A 63 -32.45 4.76 13.14
CA THR A 63 -32.97 3.50 12.58
C THR A 63 -31.92 2.40 12.61
N TRP A 64 -30.67 2.70 12.21
CA TRP A 64 -29.58 1.73 12.23
C TRP A 64 -29.19 1.29 13.65
N LYS A 65 -29.15 2.20 14.62
CA LYS A 65 -28.91 1.86 16.02
C LYS A 65 -30.00 0.95 16.58
N GLN A 66 -31.25 1.19 16.21
CA GLN A 66 -32.35 0.35 16.65
C GLN A 66 -32.21 -1.07 16.08
N GLN A 67 -31.99 -1.20 14.77
CA GLN A 67 -31.76 -2.49 14.12
C GLN A 67 -30.54 -3.23 14.71
N ALA A 68 -29.47 -2.51 15.04
CA ALA A 68 -28.27 -3.08 15.66
C ALA A 68 -28.58 -3.70 17.02
N LYS A 69 -29.30 -2.97 17.87
CA LYS A 69 -29.74 -3.46 19.19
C LYS A 69 -30.64 -4.69 19.08
N GLU A 70 -31.57 -4.70 18.12
CA GLU A 70 -32.43 -5.86 17.84
C GLU A 70 -31.63 -7.11 17.41
N ASN A 71 -30.45 -6.93 16.82
CA ASN A 71 -29.54 -8.01 16.42
C ASN A 71 -28.42 -8.31 17.45
N GLY A 72 -28.52 -7.75 18.66
CA GLY A 72 -27.62 -8.03 19.77
C GLY A 72 -26.30 -7.24 19.75
N TYR A 73 -26.23 -6.14 19.01
CA TYR A 73 -25.09 -5.22 19.05
C TYR A 73 -25.31 -4.12 20.08
N ALA A 74 -24.27 -3.81 20.85
CA ALA A 74 -24.19 -2.56 21.59
C ALA A 74 -23.79 -1.43 20.63
N THR A 75 -24.32 -0.23 20.85
CA THR A 75 -24.10 0.93 19.95
C THR A 75 -23.68 2.16 20.75
N ARG A 76 -22.74 2.94 20.24
CA ARG A 76 -22.39 4.28 20.76
C ARG A 76 -22.18 5.26 19.62
N ASP A 77 -22.31 6.54 19.91
CA ASP A 77 -21.98 7.60 18.95
C ASP A 77 -20.47 7.69 18.73
N TYR A 78 -20.08 8.07 17.53
CA TYR A 78 -18.70 8.36 17.14
C TYR A 78 -18.60 9.81 16.69
N LEU A 79 -17.67 10.55 17.28
CA LEU A 79 -17.31 11.91 16.89
C LEU A 79 -15.78 11.99 16.90
N SER A 80 -15.18 12.32 15.77
CA SER A 80 -13.74 12.57 15.68
C SER A 80 -13.43 14.06 15.76
N GLN A 81 -12.17 14.42 16.05
CA GLN A 81 -11.69 15.81 15.95
C GLN A 81 -11.77 16.37 14.51
N ASP A 82 -11.82 15.48 13.52
CA ASP A 82 -11.88 15.76 12.09
C ASP A 82 -13.34 15.87 11.56
N ASP A 83 -14.31 16.19 12.40
CA ASP A 83 -15.74 16.33 12.04
C ASP A 83 -16.39 15.08 11.39
N TYR A 84 -15.82 13.89 11.57
CA TYR A 84 -16.55 12.65 11.28
C TYR A 84 -17.57 12.40 12.38
N GLU A 85 -18.81 12.16 11.95
CA GLU A 85 -19.91 11.74 12.79
C GLU A 85 -20.37 10.34 12.36
N GLY A 86 -20.68 9.48 13.32
CA GLY A 86 -21.27 8.19 13.03
C GLY A 86 -21.53 7.36 14.25
N MET A 87 -21.37 6.05 14.11
CA MET A 87 -21.64 5.10 15.19
C MET A 87 -20.58 4.02 15.28
N VAL A 88 -20.42 3.50 16.49
CA VAL A 88 -19.65 2.29 16.75
C VAL A 88 -20.59 1.19 17.19
N LEU A 89 -20.48 0.04 16.53
CA LEU A 89 -21.18 -1.20 16.84
C LEU A 89 -20.24 -2.14 17.56
N LYS A 90 -20.72 -2.83 18.59
CA LYS A 90 -19.91 -3.80 19.33
C LYS A 90 -20.70 -5.07 19.62
N LYS A 91 -20.10 -6.22 19.31
CA LYS A 91 -20.67 -7.53 19.63
C LYS A 91 -19.57 -8.54 19.96
N THR A 92 -19.87 -9.43 20.88
CA THR A 92 -19.02 -10.57 21.20
C THR A 92 -19.68 -11.84 20.66
N PHE A 93 -18.88 -12.63 19.96
CA PHE A 93 -19.24 -13.94 19.40
C PHE A 93 -18.57 -15.02 20.24
N ASP A 94 -19.23 -16.17 20.41
CA ASP A 94 -18.73 -17.23 21.27
C ASP A 94 -17.52 -17.96 20.66
N ASN A 95 -17.42 -18.00 19.33
CA ASN A 95 -16.27 -18.55 18.60
C ASN A 95 -15.97 -17.77 17.30
N VAL A 96 -14.80 -18.05 16.69
CA VAL A 96 -14.37 -17.43 15.42
C VAL A 96 -15.25 -17.86 14.23
N ASP A 97 -15.72 -19.10 14.20
CA ASP A 97 -16.58 -19.62 13.12
C ASP A 97 -17.94 -18.89 13.07
N ASP A 98 -18.42 -18.38 14.20
CA ASP A 98 -19.66 -17.61 14.31
C ASP A 98 -19.57 -16.25 13.61
N LEU A 99 -18.37 -15.77 13.28
CA LEU A 99 -18.19 -14.59 12.42
C LEU A 99 -18.76 -14.84 11.01
N GLN A 100 -18.77 -16.09 10.54
CA GLN A 100 -19.38 -16.46 9.25
C GLN A 100 -20.91 -16.33 9.28
N ASN A 101 -21.50 -16.36 10.48
CA ASN A 101 -22.94 -16.26 10.72
C ASN A 101 -23.42 -14.80 10.91
N ILE A 102 -22.54 -13.81 10.77
CA ILE A 102 -22.95 -12.40 10.67
C ILE A 102 -23.93 -12.30 9.48
N LYS A 103 -25.16 -11.86 9.74
CA LYS A 103 -26.18 -11.75 8.67
C LYS A 103 -25.67 -10.83 7.56
N GLU A 104 -26.00 -11.15 6.31
CA GLU A 104 -25.59 -10.40 5.12
C GLU A 104 -25.83 -8.87 5.24
N GLU A 105 -26.98 -8.46 5.81
CA GLU A 105 -27.33 -7.06 6.09
C GLU A 105 -26.35 -6.31 7.02
N TRP A 106 -25.59 -7.05 7.85
CA TRP A 106 -24.54 -6.53 8.74
C TRP A 106 -23.13 -6.73 8.18
N LYS A 107 -22.94 -7.62 7.19
CA LYS A 107 -21.71 -7.67 6.38
C LYS A 107 -21.59 -6.44 5.47
N THR A 108 -22.72 -5.86 5.07
CA THR A 108 -22.80 -4.75 4.11
C THR A 108 -22.81 -3.36 4.72
N GLY A 109 -22.99 -3.24 6.05
CA GLY A 109 -23.00 -1.95 6.76
C GLY A 109 -24.09 -0.96 6.32
N PRO A 110 -24.14 0.26 6.91
CA PRO A 110 -25.22 1.22 6.71
C PRO A 110 -25.41 1.73 5.29
N ALA A 111 -24.37 1.64 4.46
CA ALA A 111 -24.30 2.22 3.13
C ALA A 111 -24.02 1.18 2.02
N GLY A 112 -24.05 -0.13 2.31
CA GLY A 112 -23.65 -1.17 1.35
C GLY A 112 -22.14 -1.24 1.10
N ILE A 113 -21.34 -0.52 1.88
CA ILE A 113 -19.91 -0.35 1.70
C ILE A 113 -19.19 -1.34 2.65
N LEU A 114 -18.86 -2.52 2.10
CA LEU A 114 -17.59 -3.27 2.26
C LEU A 114 -17.44 -4.39 3.30
N VAL A 115 -17.97 -5.58 2.98
CA VAL A 115 -17.21 -6.82 2.71
C VAL A 115 -18.04 -7.58 1.66
N PRO A 116 -17.53 -7.89 0.44
CA PRO A 116 -18.28 -8.68 -0.53
C PRO A 116 -18.77 -9.98 0.10
N PRO A 117 -20.03 -10.40 -0.14
CA PRO A 117 -20.61 -11.58 0.51
C PRO A 117 -19.87 -12.89 0.17
N ASP A 118 -19.00 -12.87 -0.85
CA ASP A 118 -18.24 -14.01 -1.35
C ASP A 118 -16.75 -14.03 -0.97
N VAL A 119 -16.32 -13.20 0.00
CA VAL A 119 -14.95 -13.27 0.53
C VAL A 119 -14.69 -14.66 1.12
N LYS A 120 -13.66 -15.34 0.60
CA LYS A 120 -13.19 -16.63 1.08
C LYS A 120 -11.94 -16.46 1.91
N PHE A 121 -11.91 -17.15 3.03
CA PHE A 121 -10.75 -17.23 3.90
C PHE A 121 -10.08 -18.59 3.66
N GLU A 122 -8.92 -18.58 3.02
CA GLU A 122 -8.10 -19.78 2.90
C GLU A 122 -7.13 -19.83 4.07
N VAL A 123 -7.30 -20.82 4.95
CA VAL A 123 -6.41 -21.05 6.09
C VAL A 123 -5.55 -22.27 5.81
N GLN A 124 -4.25 -22.07 5.73
CA GLN A 124 -3.26 -23.14 5.66
C GLN A 124 -2.60 -23.29 7.03
N LYS A 125 -2.49 -24.51 7.52
CA LYS A 125 -1.77 -24.83 8.75
C LYS A 125 -0.47 -25.54 8.41
N GLU A 126 0.63 -25.05 8.95
CA GLU A 126 1.91 -25.75 8.98
C GLU A 126 2.24 -26.13 10.44
N ASP A 127 2.39 -27.44 10.69
CA ASP A 127 2.78 -27.93 12.01
C ASP A 127 4.29 -27.70 12.21
N GLY A 128 4.66 -26.92 13.22
CA GLY A 128 6.05 -26.74 13.65
C GLY A 128 6.33 -27.45 14.98
N ILE A 129 7.59 -27.42 15.42
CA ILE A 129 7.98 -28.13 16.64
C ILE A 129 7.52 -27.34 17.86
N TRP A 130 7.78 -26.02 17.90
CA TRP A 130 7.40 -25.18 19.04
C TRP A 130 6.23 -24.27 18.75
N PHE A 131 6.01 -23.91 17.49
CA PHE A 131 4.90 -23.08 17.04
C PHE A 131 4.23 -23.73 15.83
N ASP A 132 2.90 -23.76 15.83
CA ASP A 132 2.12 -24.05 14.63
C ASP A 132 1.90 -22.71 13.90
N SER A 133 2.16 -22.66 12.60
CA SER A 133 1.93 -21.47 11.78
C SER A 133 0.61 -21.59 11.02
N TYR A 134 -0.22 -20.57 11.12
CA TYR A 134 -1.48 -20.44 10.39
C TYR A 134 -1.35 -19.30 9.39
N VAL A 135 -1.40 -19.61 8.11
CA VAL A 135 -1.39 -18.63 7.03
C VAL A 135 -2.81 -18.46 6.54
N LEU A 136 -3.39 -17.30 6.83
CA LEU A 136 -4.68 -16.87 6.31
C LEU A 136 -4.43 -15.97 5.10
N THR A 137 -4.96 -16.36 3.94
CA THR A 137 -4.95 -15.52 2.74
C THR A 137 -6.38 -15.19 2.35
N THR A 138 -6.64 -13.91 2.05
CA THR A 138 -7.93 -13.44 1.56
C THR A 138 -7.76 -12.37 0.48
N ASN A 139 -8.69 -12.35 -0.47
CA ASN A 139 -8.79 -11.32 -1.50
C ASN A 139 -10.11 -10.56 -1.30
N LEU A 140 -9.96 -9.27 -1.02
CA LEU A 140 -11.06 -8.35 -0.78
C LEU A 140 -11.22 -7.44 -2.00
N ASP A 141 -12.14 -7.78 -2.90
CA ASP A 141 -12.44 -7.02 -4.12
C ASP A 141 -13.44 -5.90 -3.85
N LEU A 142 -12.94 -4.66 -3.74
CA LEU A 142 -13.74 -3.47 -3.43
C LEU A 142 -14.04 -2.61 -4.65
N ARG A 143 -14.02 -3.19 -5.85
CA ARG A 143 -14.46 -2.50 -7.07
C ARG A 143 -15.98 -2.32 -7.03
N LEU A 144 -16.47 -1.14 -7.44
CA LEU A 144 -17.89 -0.80 -7.38
C LEU A 144 -18.80 -1.75 -8.17
N ASP A 145 -18.29 -2.37 -9.24
CA ASP A 145 -19.05 -3.38 -10.01
C ASP A 145 -19.38 -4.65 -9.21
N ARG A 146 -18.73 -4.83 -8.05
CA ARG A 146 -18.93 -5.94 -7.12
C ARG A 146 -19.73 -5.54 -5.88
N ILE A 147 -19.95 -4.24 -5.69
CA ILE A 147 -20.66 -3.69 -4.53
C ILE A 147 -22.11 -3.44 -4.95
N ASP A 148 -23.03 -4.24 -4.41
CA ASP A 148 -24.46 -3.98 -4.59
C ASP A 148 -24.89 -2.82 -3.69
N LEU A 149 -25.31 -1.72 -4.30
CA LEU A 149 -25.86 -0.55 -3.61
C LEU A 149 -27.38 -0.52 -3.86
N PRO A 150 -28.20 -1.03 -2.92
CA PRO A 150 -29.63 -1.16 -3.13
C PRO A 150 -30.28 0.19 -3.46
N GLY A 151 -30.94 0.26 -4.62
CA GLY A 151 -31.67 1.44 -5.07
C GLY A 151 -30.87 2.50 -5.83
N LEU A 152 -29.62 2.19 -6.22
CA LEU A 152 -28.75 3.12 -6.96
C LEU A 152 -28.36 2.54 -8.34
N ASP A 153 -28.91 3.09 -9.42
CA ASP A 153 -28.47 2.78 -10.79
C ASP A 153 -27.23 3.62 -11.14
N LEU A 154 -26.05 3.01 -11.00
CA LEU A 154 -24.76 3.65 -11.27
C LEU A 154 -24.32 3.40 -12.72
N SER A 155 -24.81 4.22 -13.65
CA SER A 155 -24.32 4.25 -15.04
C SER A 155 -23.83 5.64 -15.45
N GLY A 156 -22.72 5.72 -16.17
CA GLY A 156 -22.15 6.99 -16.66
C GLY A 156 -21.47 7.83 -15.57
N SER A 157 -21.71 9.14 -15.56
CA SER A 157 -21.03 10.09 -14.65
C SER A 157 -21.29 9.87 -13.15
N PRO A 158 -22.49 9.42 -12.68
CA PRO A 158 -22.69 9.02 -11.29
C PRO A 158 -21.78 7.87 -10.85
N LYS A 159 -21.49 6.89 -11.74
CA LYS A 159 -20.57 5.79 -11.45
C LYS A 159 -19.14 6.29 -11.22
N GLN A 160 -18.63 7.11 -12.13
CA GLN A 160 -17.29 7.71 -12.01
C GLN A 160 -17.14 8.55 -10.74
N LEU A 161 -18.20 9.28 -10.38
CA LEU A 161 -18.24 10.03 -9.13
C LEU A 161 -18.15 9.08 -7.94
N ALA A 162 -18.99 8.04 -7.87
CA ALA A 162 -18.95 7.03 -6.82
C ALA A 162 -17.58 6.33 -6.74
N GLU A 163 -16.96 5.98 -7.87
CA GLU A 163 -15.62 5.38 -7.95
C GLU A 163 -14.55 6.28 -7.34
N ARG A 164 -14.66 7.59 -7.52
CA ARG A 164 -13.77 8.56 -6.87
C ARG A 164 -13.97 8.60 -5.36
N TYR A 165 -15.22 8.58 -4.87
CA TYR A 165 -15.49 8.56 -3.42
C TYR A 165 -15.00 7.30 -2.74
N VAL A 166 -15.26 6.14 -3.35
CA VAL A 166 -14.86 4.84 -2.79
C VAL A 166 -13.34 4.72 -2.69
N ARG A 167 -12.58 5.27 -3.66
CA ARG A 167 -11.10 5.33 -3.61
C ARG A 167 -10.53 6.25 -2.53
N GLN A 168 -11.35 7.14 -1.98
CA GLN A 168 -10.97 8.04 -0.87
C GLN A 168 -11.43 7.51 0.49
N ALA A 169 -12.18 6.41 0.53
CA ALA A 169 -12.62 5.81 1.78
C ALA A 169 -11.41 5.34 2.61
N ASP A 170 -11.46 5.64 3.90
CA ASP A 170 -10.49 5.20 4.89
C ASP A 170 -11.01 3.91 5.52
N ILE A 171 -10.54 2.76 5.05
CA ILE A 171 -10.99 1.46 5.56
C ILE A 171 -9.83 0.77 6.24
N ARG A 172 -10.02 0.38 7.50
CA ARG A 172 -9.01 -0.30 8.31
C ARG A 172 -9.56 -1.58 8.91
N PHE A 173 -8.72 -2.61 8.89
CA PHE A 173 -8.96 -3.86 9.60
C PHE A 173 -7.88 -4.01 10.65
N ASN A 174 -8.31 -4.08 11.90
CA ASN A 174 -7.45 -4.23 13.06
C ASN A 174 -7.73 -5.60 13.68
N LEU A 175 -6.68 -6.38 13.88
CA LEU A 175 -6.74 -7.66 14.57
C LEU A 175 -5.84 -7.62 15.80
N THR A 176 -6.46 -7.93 16.93
CA THR A 176 -5.77 -8.16 18.20
C THR A 176 -5.89 -9.64 18.57
N VAL A 177 -4.74 -10.31 18.72
CA VAL A 177 -4.67 -11.72 19.12
C VAL A 177 -4.30 -11.87 20.61
N PRO A 178 -4.68 -13.00 21.26
CA PRO A 178 -4.37 -13.22 22.65
C PRO A 178 -2.86 -13.41 22.87
N THR A 179 -2.41 -13.22 24.13
CA THR A 179 -0.98 -13.27 24.44
C THR A 179 -0.38 -14.66 24.19
N GLY A 180 0.75 -14.71 23.48
CA GLY A 180 1.42 -15.94 23.09
C GLY A 180 1.19 -16.33 21.64
N VAL A 181 0.20 -15.73 20.96
CA VAL A 181 0.08 -15.77 19.50
C VAL A 181 0.86 -14.58 18.94
N PHE A 182 1.73 -14.85 17.96
CA PHE A 182 2.45 -13.81 17.24
C PHE A 182 1.87 -13.69 15.84
N VAL A 183 1.68 -12.47 15.38
CA VAL A 183 1.16 -12.21 14.05
C VAL A 183 2.18 -11.47 13.20
N GLU A 184 2.25 -11.84 11.94
CA GLU A 184 3.09 -11.21 10.93
C GLU A 184 2.21 -10.81 9.74
N ASP A 185 2.63 -9.73 9.06
CA ASP A 185 2.01 -9.14 7.86
C ASP A 185 0.82 -8.19 8.14
N GLY A 186 1.04 -6.90 7.84
CA GLY A 186 0.07 -5.80 7.91
C GLY A 186 0.77 -4.43 7.94
N THR A 187 0.05 -3.38 7.53
CA THR A 187 0.58 -2.02 7.36
C THR A 187 0.86 -1.29 8.68
N GLY A 188 0.45 -1.82 9.83
CA GLY A 188 0.65 -1.18 11.14
C GLY A 188 1.07 -2.17 12.24
N LEU A 189 1.86 -3.19 11.89
CA LEU A 189 2.31 -4.21 12.84
C LEU A 189 3.05 -3.58 14.04
N ASP A 190 2.55 -3.83 15.27
CA ASP A 190 3.30 -3.49 16.48
C ASP A 190 4.41 -4.51 16.73
N ILE A 191 5.62 -4.18 16.28
CA ILE A 191 6.81 -5.03 16.39
C ILE A 191 7.17 -5.34 17.86
N ARG A 192 6.75 -4.52 18.83
CA ARG A 192 7.08 -4.74 20.24
C ARG A 192 6.20 -5.80 20.88
N SER A 193 4.91 -5.83 20.53
CA SER A 193 3.97 -6.80 21.08
C SER A 193 3.76 -8.01 20.18
N MET A 194 3.85 -7.82 18.86
CA MET A 194 3.48 -8.76 17.80
C MET A 194 2.07 -9.36 17.99
N LYS A 195 1.16 -8.59 18.61
CA LYS A 195 -0.22 -8.99 18.93
C LYS A 195 -1.28 -8.19 18.19
N HIS A 196 -0.88 -7.05 17.64
CA HIS A 196 -1.75 -6.11 16.97
C HIS A 196 -1.26 -5.95 15.54
N VAL A 197 -2.17 -6.19 14.60
CA VAL A 197 -1.95 -5.98 13.17
C VAL A 197 -3.06 -5.12 12.63
N GLU A 198 -2.68 -4.13 11.84
CA GLU A 198 -3.57 -3.26 11.10
C GLU A 198 -3.33 -3.47 9.60
N TRP A 199 -4.41 -3.59 8.84
CA TRP A 199 -4.39 -3.52 7.38
C TRP A 199 -5.21 -2.31 6.93
N GLN A 200 -4.55 -1.40 6.22
CA GLN A 200 -5.23 -0.40 5.42
C GLN A 200 -5.75 -1.07 4.15
N VAL A 201 -7.05 -0.91 3.91
CA VAL A 201 -7.76 -1.41 2.74
C VAL A 201 -8.24 -0.24 1.91
N TYR A 202 -8.22 -0.41 0.59
CA TYR A 202 -8.52 0.66 -0.33
C TYR A 202 -9.70 0.30 -1.22
N GLY A 203 -10.67 1.20 -1.29
CA GLY A 203 -11.81 1.06 -2.19
C GLY A 203 -11.39 1.20 -3.67
N GLY A 204 -12.19 0.59 -4.56
CA GLY A 204 -11.99 0.65 -6.01
C GLY A 204 -10.93 -0.31 -6.55
N ARG A 205 -10.41 -1.23 -5.72
CA ARG A 205 -9.42 -2.24 -6.11
C ARG A 205 -9.59 -3.56 -5.38
N GLN A 206 -8.87 -4.56 -5.84
CA GLN A 206 -8.61 -5.78 -5.09
C GLN A 206 -7.53 -5.53 -4.03
N ASN A 207 -7.79 -6.03 -2.83
CA ASN A 207 -6.89 -5.96 -1.69
C ASN A 207 -6.55 -7.41 -1.29
N ASN A 208 -5.30 -7.82 -1.52
CA ASN A 208 -4.81 -9.10 -1.04
C ASN A 208 -4.32 -8.90 0.40
N MET A 209 -4.92 -9.62 1.33
CA MET A 209 -4.50 -9.61 2.73
C MET A 209 -3.95 -10.99 3.07
N THR A 210 -2.78 -11.02 3.69
CA THR A 210 -2.23 -12.22 4.28
C THR A 210 -2.00 -11.94 5.77
N LEU A 211 -2.31 -12.93 6.58
CA LEU A 211 -2.05 -12.93 8.02
C LEU A 211 -1.34 -14.24 8.33
N VAL A 212 -0.17 -14.14 8.95
CA VAL A 212 0.52 -15.32 9.48
C VAL A 212 0.42 -15.26 11.00
N ALA A 213 -0.17 -16.27 11.62
CA ALA A 213 -0.28 -16.38 13.07
C ALA A 213 0.52 -17.59 13.58
N HIS A 214 1.47 -17.35 14.48
CA HIS A 214 2.27 -18.37 15.15
C HIS A 214 1.67 -18.69 16.51
N VAL A 215 1.20 -19.92 16.69
CA VAL A 215 0.52 -20.38 17.90
C VAL A 215 1.41 -21.40 18.63
N PRO A 216 1.72 -21.22 19.93
CA PRO A 216 2.59 -22.13 20.66
C PRO A 216 2.01 -23.54 20.73
N ASN A 217 2.82 -24.52 20.35
CA ASN A 217 2.47 -25.93 20.52
C ASN A 217 2.67 -26.33 21.99
N ILE A 218 1.63 -26.14 22.81
CA ILE A 218 1.68 -26.38 24.26
C ILE A 218 2.18 -27.79 24.59
N LYS A 219 1.79 -28.80 23.80
CA LYS A 219 2.26 -30.18 24.02
C LYS A 219 3.77 -30.28 23.85
N ALA A 220 4.31 -29.71 22.79
CA ALA A 220 5.75 -29.71 22.54
C ALA A 220 6.53 -28.90 23.57
N TRP A 221 6.01 -27.75 24.02
CA TRP A 221 6.61 -26.97 25.12
C TRP A 221 6.63 -27.75 26.44
N ILE A 222 5.55 -28.46 26.78
CA ILE A 222 5.51 -29.33 27.97
C ILE A 222 6.54 -30.46 27.84
N ILE A 223 6.57 -31.16 26.69
CA ILE A 223 7.53 -32.25 26.44
C ILE A 223 8.97 -31.73 26.54
N THR A 224 9.26 -30.59 25.93
CA THR A 224 10.57 -29.92 26.00
C THR A 224 10.94 -29.59 27.44
N GLY A 225 10.01 -29.05 28.22
CA GLY A 225 10.20 -28.78 29.65
C GLY A 225 10.52 -30.04 30.46
N VAL A 226 9.79 -31.14 30.24
CA VAL A 226 10.06 -32.43 30.91
C VAL A 226 11.43 -32.97 30.52
N ILE A 227 11.79 -32.94 29.22
CA ILE A 227 13.10 -33.38 28.74
C ILE A 227 14.22 -32.55 29.37
N ALA A 228 14.07 -31.23 29.43
CA ALA A 228 15.04 -30.33 30.04
C ALA A 228 15.24 -30.62 31.54
N VAL A 229 14.16 -30.90 32.28
CA VAL A 229 14.24 -31.29 33.71
C VAL A 229 14.95 -32.64 33.87
N VAL A 230 14.62 -33.64 33.05
CA VAL A 230 15.26 -34.97 33.10
C VAL A 230 16.75 -34.87 32.78
N LEU A 231 17.12 -34.14 31.72
CA LEU A 231 18.51 -33.89 31.36
C LEU A 231 19.25 -33.10 32.44
N GLY A 232 18.61 -32.09 33.04
CA GLY A 232 19.13 -31.32 34.17
C GLY A 232 19.40 -32.20 35.40
N LEU A 233 18.51 -33.13 35.72
CA LEU A 233 18.70 -34.10 36.80
C LEU A 233 19.85 -35.06 36.49
N ILE A 234 19.91 -35.61 35.27
CA ILE A 234 21.01 -36.48 34.83
C ILE A 234 22.34 -35.74 34.93
N ALA A 235 22.42 -34.51 34.41
CA ALA A 235 23.59 -33.66 34.48
C ALA A 235 23.99 -33.36 35.94
N PHE A 236 23.02 -33.06 36.81
CA PHE A 236 23.25 -32.85 38.25
C PHE A 236 23.81 -34.10 38.93
N PHE A 237 23.28 -35.29 38.65
CA PHE A 237 23.80 -36.55 39.20
C PHE A 237 25.20 -36.87 38.70
N ILE A 238 25.47 -36.63 37.41
CA ILE A 238 26.81 -36.77 36.82
C ILE A 238 27.79 -35.80 37.48
N TRP A 239 27.40 -34.52 37.62
CA TRP A 239 28.22 -33.49 38.25
C TRP A 239 28.48 -33.77 39.72
N LYS A 240 27.45 -34.16 40.49
CA LYS A 240 27.58 -34.57 41.90
C LYS A 240 28.55 -35.74 42.06
N LYS A 241 28.46 -36.74 41.18
CA LYS A 241 29.37 -37.90 41.16
C LYS A 241 30.78 -37.53 40.72
N TYR A 242 30.93 -36.56 39.83
CA TYR A 242 32.23 -36.02 39.44
C TYR A 242 32.89 -35.28 40.61
N ARG A 243 32.13 -34.41 41.30
CA ARG A 243 32.59 -33.60 42.44
C ARG A 243 33.01 -34.45 43.64
N GLN A 244 32.31 -35.55 43.92
CA GLN A 244 32.67 -36.52 44.97
C GLN A 244 33.98 -37.29 44.69
N ASN A 245 34.48 -37.29 43.45
CA ASN A 245 35.73 -37.97 43.07
C ASN A 245 36.91 -37.00 42.85
N VAL A 246 36.76 -35.70 43.14
CA VAL A 246 37.81 -34.68 42.94
C VAL A 246 39.01 -34.89 43.88
N ASP A 247 38.81 -35.50 45.05
CA ASP A 247 39.90 -35.82 46.00
C ASP A 247 40.72 -37.07 45.62
N ASN A 248 40.41 -37.75 44.51
CA ASN A 248 41.18 -38.93 44.08
C ASN A 248 41.20 -39.08 42.54
N PRO A 249 42.15 -38.42 41.84
CA PRO A 249 42.15 -38.30 40.37
C PRO A 249 42.24 -39.64 39.62
N ASP A 250 42.81 -40.69 40.23
CA ASP A 250 43.00 -42.02 39.61
C ASP A 250 41.70 -42.84 39.48
N LYS A 251 40.61 -42.44 40.15
CA LYS A 251 39.32 -43.18 40.12
C LYS A 251 38.27 -42.61 39.17
N THR A 252 38.51 -41.47 38.54
CA THR A 252 37.61 -40.98 37.49
C THR A 252 37.87 -41.74 36.19
N SER A 253 37.22 -42.90 36.07
CA SER A 253 37.26 -43.77 34.89
C SER A 253 36.97 -42.94 33.62
N ILE A 254 37.86 -43.02 32.64
CA ILE A 254 37.75 -42.43 31.29
C ILE A 254 36.33 -42.57 30.70
N ARG A 255 35.61 -43.66 31.06
CA ARG A 255 34.23 -43.91 30.65
C ARG A 255 33.24 -42.82 31.10
N SER A 256 33.39 -42.21 32.28
CA SER A 256 32.47 -41.17 32.76
C SER A 256 32.64 -39.84 32.00
N ARG A 257 33.87 -39.51 31.58
CA ARG A 257 34.17 -38.36 30.72
C ARG A 257 33.62 -38.55 29.30
N ILE A 258 33.80 -39.75 28.74
CA ILE A 258 33.23 -40.11 27.44
C ILE A 258 31.70 -40.05 27.50
N PHE A 259 31.07 -40.61 28.54
CA PHE A 259 29.62 -40.61 28.68
C PHE A 259 29.03 -39.19 28.82
N GLY A 260 29.68 -38.33 29.61
CA GLY A 260 29.28 -36.92 29.73
C GLY A 260 29.41 -36.16 28.41
N GLY A 261 30.50 -36.37 27.67
CA GLY A 261 30.68 -35.80 26.33
C GLY A 261 29.62 -36.27 25.33
N LEU A 262 29.25 -37.56 25.37
CA LEU A 262 28.28 -38.17 24.46
C LEU A 262 26.86 -37.62 24.69
N ILE A 263 26.46 -37.41 25.94
CA ILE A 263 25.20 -36.75 26.29
C ILE A 263 25.17 -35.32 25.77
N LEU A 264 26.26 -34.57 25.94
CA LEU A 264 26.36 -33.17 25.52
C LEU A 264 26.27 -33.04 24.00
N VAL A 265 26.93 -33.95 23.26
CA VAL A 265 26.85 -34.03 21.80
C VAL A 265 25.44 -34.41 21.33
N LEU A 266 24.78 -35.38 21.98
CA LEU A 266 23.40 -35.75 21.64
C LEU A 266 22.41 -34.61 21.89
N THR A 267 22.57 -33.86 23.00
CA THR A 267 21.72 -32.69 23.26
C THR A 267 21.95 -31.58 22.25
N LEU A 268 23.20 -31.32 21.86
CA LEU A 268 23.51 -30.31 20.85
C LEU A 268 22.97 -30.72 19.48
N ALA A 269 23.11 -31.99 19.10
CA ALA A 269 22.57 -32.52 17.85
C ALA A 269 21.04 -32.42 17.80
N LEU A 270 20.34 -32.71 18.91
CA LEU A 270 18.89 -32.54 19.00
C LEU A 270 18.49 -31.08 18.81
N ILE A 271 19.16 -30.13 19.50
CA ILE A 271 18.92 -28.69 19.36
C ILE A 271 19.13 -28.23 17.92
N VAL A 272 20.21 -28.67 17.27
CA VAL A 272 20.51 -28.31 15.88
C VAL A 272 19.46 -28.83 14.91
N VAL A 273 18.98 -30.07 15.09
CA VAL A 273 17.91 -30.65 14.26
C VAL A 273 16.62 -29.87 14.44
N THR A 274 16.25 -29.53 15.68
CA THR A 274 15.00 -28.80 15.96
C THR A 274 15.03 -27.36 15.45
N ILE A 275 16.16 -26.66 15.59
CA ILE A 275 16.31 -25.30 15.04
C ILE A 275 16.24 -25.32 13.51
N ARG A 276 16.88 -26.33 12.89
CA ARG A 276 16.89 -26.44 11.43
C ARG A 276 15.50 -26.67 10.87
N ASP A 277 14.70 -27.52 11.50
CA ASP A 277 13.34 -27.84 11.07
C ASP A 277 12.46 -26.58 11.11
N GLU A 278 12.53 -25.81 12.21
CA GLU A 278 11.81 -24.54 12.38
C GLU A 278 12.20 -23.50 11.31
N LEU A 279 13.49 -23.34 11.00
CA LEU A 279 13.95 -22.46 9.92
C LEU A 279 13.41 -22.88 8.54
N THR A 280 13.26 -24.18 8.28
CA THR A 280 12.69 -24.67 7.02
C THR A 280 11.20 -24.34 6.89
N THR A 281 10.45 -24.37 7.99
CA THR A 281 9.04 -24.00 8.03
C THR A 281 8.87 -22.49 7.74
N GLU A 282 9.68 -21.63 8.37
CA GLU A 282 9.70 -20.19 8.06
C GLU A 282 10.01 -19.92 6.58
N GLN A 283 11.02 -20.59 6.01
CA GLN A 283 11.38 -20.43 4.59
C GLN A 283 10.25 -20.86 3.64
N LYS A 284 9.50 -21.91 3.99
CA LYS A 284 8.39 -22.41 3.18
C LYS A 284 7.19 -21.48 3.23
N THR A 285 6.87 -20.95 4.41
CA THR A 285 5.83 -19.94 4.59
C THR A 285 6.14 -18.66 3.80
N GLU A 286 7.39 -18.18 3.82
CA GLU A 286 7.82 -17.03 3.02
C GLU A 286 7.72 -17.29 1.51
N ALA A 287 8.06 -18.50 1.05
CA ALA A 287 7.96 -18.88 -0.35
C ALA A 287 6.50 -18.92 -0.85
N VAL A 288 5.57 -19.39 -0.03
CA VAL A 288 4.13 -19.36 -0.33
C VAL A 288 3.62 -17.91 -0.41
N ARG A 289 4.07 -17.03 0.50
CA ARG A 289 3.74 -15.60 0.48
C ARG A 289 4.20 -14.91 -0.81
N GLN A 290 5.44 -15.18 -1.23
CA GLN A 290 6.01 -14.61 -2.46
C GLN A 290 5.36 -15.17 -3.74
N ALA A 291 5.02 -16.46 -3.76
CA ALA A 291 4.34 -17.08 -4.90
C ALA A 291 2.93 -16.50 -5.12
N ALA A 292 2.17 -16.20 -4.05
CA ALA A 292 0.83 -15.64 -4.14
C ALA A 292 0.76 -14.22 -4.76
N GLN A 293 1.89 -13.50 -4.85
CA GLN A 293 1.94 -12.12 -5.36
C GLN A 293 2.73 -11.94 -6.67
N THR A 294 3.43 -12.96 -7.16
CA THR A 294 4.37 -12.83 -8.30
C THR A 294 3.77 -13.13 -9.68
N ASP A 295 2.56 -13.69 -9.75
CA ASP A 295 1.91 -14.09 -11.02
C ASP A 295 1.04 -12.99 -11.68
N GLU A 296 0.86 -11.84 -11.04
CA GLU A 296 0.08 -10.73 -11.61
C GLU A 296 0.90 -9.91 -12.62
N PHE A 297 0.31 -9.57 -13.76
CA PHE A 297 0.93 -8.72 -14.78
C PHE A 297 0.68 -7.25 -14.47
N ILE A 298 1.73 -6.52 -14.06
CA ILE A 298 1.66 -5.11 -13.67
C ILE A 298 2.73 -4.32 -14.44
N PRO A 299 2.36 -3.56 -15.49
CA PRO A 299 3.30 -2.72 -16.22
C PRO A 299 3.65 -1.44 -15.44
N THR A 300 4.91 -1.00 -15.58
CA THR A 300 5.40 0.28 -15.06
C THR A 300 5.56 1.28 -16.19
N PHE A 301 4.78 2.36 -16.21
CA PHE A 301 4.90 3.41 -17.22
C PHE A 301 5.82 4.53 -16.73
N ALA A 302 6.82 4.87 -17.53
CA ALA A 302 7.86 5.83 -17.19
C ALA A 302 7.77 7.09 -18.04
N VAL A 303 7.54 8.24 -17.41
CA VAL A 303 7.20 9.52 -18.07
C VAL A 303 8.30 10.56 -17.84
N HIS A 304 8.99 10.94 -18.91
CA HIS A 304 10.09 11.90 -18.83
C HIS A 304 9.63 13.35 -18.56
N GLY A 305 10.57 14.18 -18.10
CA GLY A 305 10.33 15.61 -17.87
C GLY A 305 10.37 16.47 -19.14
N LEU A 306 10.31 17.79 -18.94
CA LEU A 306 10.52 18.80 -19.97
C LEU A 306 11.86 18.55 -20.70
N LEU A 307 11.85 18.56 -22.04
CA LEU A 307 13.00 18.24 -22.90
C LEU A 307 13.59 16.83 -22.69
N GLY A 308 12.86 15.97 -21.99
CA GLY A 308 13.19 14.57 -21.83
C GLY A 308 13.02 13.78 -23.12
N THR A 309 13.59 12.59 -23.14
CA THR A 309 13.55 11.64 -24.26
C THR A 309 13.35 10.23 -23.72
N GLU A 310 13.28 9.23 -24.62
CA GLU A 310 13.24 7.81 -24.29
C GLU A 310 14.43 7.36 -23.40
N ARG A 311 15.52 8.14 -23.40
CA ARG A 311 16.74 7.87 -22.63
C ARG A 311 16.64 8.21 -21.14
N THR A 312 15.64 9.00 -20.74
CA THR A 312 15.49 9.45 -19.35
C THR A 312 15.46 8.27 -18.38
N PHE A 313 14.65 7.25 -18.69
CA PHE A 313 14.49 6.05 -17.87
C PHE A 313 15.21 4.81 -18.40
N LEU A 314 16.07 4.96 -19.43
CA LEU A 314 16.84 3.83 -19.95
C LEU A 314 17.73 3.20 -18.87
N ARG A 315 18.42 4.03 -18.06
CA ARG A 315 19.27 3.53 -16.98
C ARG A 315 18.46 2.86 -15.87
N PHE A 316 17.28 3.36 -15.55
CA PHE A 316 16.36 2.71 -14.61
C PHE A 316 15.97 1.32 -15.10
N SER A 317 15.54 1.23 -16.36
CA SER A 317 15.16 -0.03 -17.00
C SER A 317 16.30 -1.06 -16.97
N GLN A 318 17.51 -0.65 -17.38
CA GLN A 318 18.71 -1.49 -17.32
C GLN A 318 19.06 -1.93 -15.89
N TYR A 319 18.92 -1.04 -14.91
CA TYR A 319 19.22 -1.35 -13.52
C TYR A 319 18.24 -2.40 -12.96
N MET A 320 16.95 -2.27 -13.25
CA MET A 320 15.93 -3.24 -12.82
C MET A 320 16.13 -4.61 -13.48
N GLU A 321 16.49 -4.62 -14.76
CA GLU A 321 16.77 -5.86 -15.49
C GLU A 321 18.00 -6.59 -14.96
N GLN A 322 19.09 -5.86 -14.64
CA GLN A 322 20.29 -6.44 -14.03
C GLN A 322 20.01 -7.08 -12.67
N ARG A 323 19.01 -6.57 -11.94
CA ARG A 323 18.58 -7.09 -10.63
C ARG A 323 17.50 -8.18 -10.73
N GLY A 324 17.00 -8.46 -11.93
CA GLY A 324 15.90 -9.41 -12.13
C GLY A 324 14.55 -8.93 -11.59
N LEU A 325 14.38 -7.63 -11.32
CA LEU A 325 13.17 -7.07 -10.72
C LEU A 325 12.07 -6.75 -11.75
N ALA A 326 12.47 -6.30 -12.94
CA ALA A 326 11.60 -5.96 -14.06
C ALA A 326 12.38 -6.02 -15.39
N LYS A 327 11.69 -5.91 -16.52
CA LYS A 327 12.30 -5.96 -17.86
C LYS A 327 12.03 -4.69 -18.67
N ASP A 328 12.93 -4.29 -19.56
CA ASP A 328 12.65 -3.24 -20.56
C ASP A 328 11.58 -3.76 -21.53
N GLY A 329 10.32 -3.44 -21.28
CA GLY A 329 9.19 -4.11 -21.89
C GLY A 329 8.76 -3.48 -23.21
N ALA A 330 8.76 -2.15 -23.30
CA ALA A 330 8.38 -1.42 -24.50
C ALA A 330 8.84 0.05 -24.49
N ILE A 331 8.82 0.66 -25.68
CA ILE A 331 8.89 2.11 -25.87
C ILE A 331 7.61 2.52 -26.59
N CYS A 332 6.87 3.48 -26.03
CA CYS A 332 5.70 4.07 -26.67
C CYS A 332 5.99 5.54 -27.01
N THR A 333 6.02 5.86 -28.30
CA THR A 333 6.28 7.21 -28.81
C THR A 333 4.96 7.86 -29.19
N VAL A 334 4.70 9.04 -28.61
CA VAL A 334 3.51 9.85 -28.87
C VAL A 334 3.89 11.03 -29.75
N THR A 335 3.23 11.10 -30.90
CA THR A 335 3.44 12.18 -31.85
C THR A 335 2.91 13.52 -31.36
N THR A 336 3.35 14.62 -31.97
CA THR A 336 2.82 15.97 -31.70
C THR A 336 1.30 16.11 -31.84
N LYS A 337 0.64 15.20 -32.57
CA LYS A 337 -0.81 15.14 -32.76
C LYS A 337 -1.52 14.17 -31.78
N GLY A 338 -0.77 13.50 -30.91
CA GLY A 338 -1.29 12.51 -29.96
C GLY A 338 -1.51 11.11 -30.51
N ALA A 339 -1.07 10.80 -31.74
CA ALA A 339 -1.03 9.41 -32.23
C ALA A 339 0.11 8.66 -31.52
N VAL A 340 -0.13 7.40 -31.13
CA VAL A 340 0.83 6.58 -30.38
C VAL A 340 1.26 5.36 -31.18
N ASP A 341 2.57 5.13 -31.23
CA ASP A 341 3.17 3.87 -31.66
C ASP A 341 3.94 3.23 -30.50
N CYS A 342 3.79 1.91 -30.33
CA CYS A 342 4.43 1.17 -29.25
C CYS A 342 5.25 0.01 -29.81
N VAL A 343 6.56 0.05 -29.58
CA VAL A 343 7.47 -1.03 -29.92
C VAL A 343 7.66 -1.91 -28.69
N ILE A 344 7.22 -3.16 -28.79
CA ILE A 344 7.35 -4.15 -27.72
C ILE A 344 8.74 -4.82 -27.78
N ASN A 345 9.50 -4.71 -26.70
CA ASN A 345 10.84 -5.28 -26.57
C ASN A 345 10.83 -6.69 -25.94
N ASP A 346 9.91 -6.96 -25.00
CA ASP A 346 9.86 -8.26 -24.29
C ASP A 346 8.41 -8.70 -23.97
N TYR A 347 7.97 -9.82 -24.55
CA TYR A 347 6.64 -10.42 -24.33
C TYR A 347 6.53 -11.33 -23.10
N SER A 348 7.65 -11.75 -22.50
CA SER A 348 7.69 -12.76 -21.45
C SER A 348 7.53 -12.21 -20.03
N SER A 349 7.85 -10.93 -19.82
CA SER A 349 7.85 -10.32 -18.49
C SER A 349 6.44 -10.05 -17.95
N TYR A 350 6.22 -10.38 -16.68
CA TYR A 350 5.05 -9.98 -15.88
C TYR A 350 5.20 -8.57 -15.30
N ARG A 351 6.41 -8.01 -15.31
CA ARG A 351 6.74 -6.66 -14.83
C ARG A 351 7.49 -5.88 -15.91
N PRO A 352 6.83 -5.52 -17.02
CA PRO A 352 7.44 -4.74 -18.07
C PRO A 352 7.52 -3.26 -17.69
N ILE A 353 8.66 -2.63 -17.95
CA ILE A 353 8.83 -1.18 -17.93
C ILE A 353 8.53 -0.64 -19.32
N VAL A 354 7.56 0.26 -19.41
CA VAL A 354 7.12 0.92 -20.64
C VAL A 354 7.59 2.36 -20.60
N ARG A 355 8.56 2.72 -21.45
CA ARG A 355 9.09 4.07 -21.53
C ARG A 355 8.24 4.90 -22.47
N ILE A 356 7.69 6.01 -21.98
CA ILE A 356 6.88 6.95 -22.77
C ILE A 356 7.80 8.04 -23.32
N GLU A 357 7.71 8.30 -24.61
CA GLU A 357 8.42 9.36 -25.31
C GLU A 357 7.40 10.31 -25.95
N TYR A 358 7.51 11.61 -25.68
CA TYR A 358 6.73 12.64 -26.35
C TYR A 358 7.58 13.32 -27.43
N GLU A 359 7.15 13.28 -28.69
CA GLU A 359 7.79 14.05 -29.76
C GLU A 359 7.81 15.56 -29.44
N ASP A 360 6.74 16.05 -28.80
CA ASP A 360 6.68 17.39 -28.21
C ASP A 360 6.85 17.30 -26.69
N ALA A 361 8.11 17.22 -26.26
CA ALA A 361 8.49 17.21 -24.83
C ALA A 361 8.24 18.56 -24.12
N GLU A 362 7.74 19.57 -24.83
CA GLU A 362 7.40 20.91 -24.32
C GLU A 362 5.87 21.14 -24.26
N ALA A 363 5.08 20.12 -24.59
CA ALA A 363 3.62 20.19 -24.59
C ALA A 363 3.05 20.50 -23.20
N SER A 364 1.84 21.08 -23.19
CA SER A 364 1.12 21.44 -21.95
C SER A 364 0.89 20.24 -21.05
N LEU A 365 0.70 20.51 -19.75
CA LEU A 365 0.38 19.48 -18.76
C LEU A 365 -0.84 18.66 -19.18
N ASN A 366 -1.87 19.33 -19.68
CA ASN A 366 -3.09 18.68 -20.16
C ASN A 366 -2.85 17.77 -21.37
N ASN A 367 -1.97 18.15 -22.30
CA ASN A 367 -1.64 17.29 -23.43
C ASN A 367 -0.84 16.07 -22.98
N GLN A 368 0.18 16.26 -22.14
CA GLN A 368 0.97 15.15 -21.61
C GLN A 368 0.10 14.15 -20.82
N THR A 369 -0.87 14.61 -20.03
CA THR A 369 -1.81 13.70 -19.34
C THR A 369 -2.68 12.90 -20.32
N LYS A 370 -3.18 13.53 -21.40
CA LYS A 370 -3.96 12.82 -22.43
C LYS A 370 -3.11 11.82 -23.21
N TRP A 371 -1.87 12.19 -23.51
CA TRP A 371 -0.92 11.36 -24.22
C TRP A 371 -0.47 10.15 -23.40
N LEU A 372 -0.29 10.33 -22.08
CA LEU A 372 -0.06 9.20 -21.17
C LEU A 372 -1.21 8.19 -21.23
N ASN A 373 -2.46 8.66 -21.15
CA ASN A 373 -3.63 7.76 -21.26
C ASN A 373 -3.65 7.03 -22.61
N ALA A 374 -3.47 7.77 -23.71
CA ALA A 374 -3.43 7.18 -25.04
C ALA A 374 -2.31 6.14 -25.19
N ALA A 375 -1.17 6.35 -24.53
CA ALA A 375 -0.06 5.42 -24.57
C ALA A 375 -0.30 4.14 -23.76
N ILE A 376 -0.94 4.25 -22.60
CA ILE A 376 -1.37 3.10 -21.80
C ILE A 376 -2.38 2.26 -22.60
N GLU A 377 -3.37 2.89 -23.21
CA GLU A 377 -4.36 2.24 -24.07
C GLU A 377 -3.71 1.52 -25.26
N ARG A 378 -2.82 2.23 -25.96
CA ARG A 378 -2.12 1.67 -27.11
C ARG A 378 -1.26 0.46 -26.70
N TYR A 379 -0.55 0.57 -25.58
CA TYR A 379 0.25 -0.53 -25.04
C TYR A 379 -0.62 -1.74 -24.71
N LYS A 380 -1.76 -1.57 -24.02
CA LYS A 380 -2.70 -2.65 -23.71
C LYS A 380 -3.16 -3.40 -24.97
N GLN A 381 -3.50 -2.65 -26.02
CA GLN A 381 -3.89 -3.21 -27.31
C GLN A 381 -2.75 -4.01 -27.95
N GLU A 382 -1.54 -3.45 -28.05
CA GLU A 382 -0.38 -4.11 -28.66
C GLU A 382 0.12 -5.32 -27.87
N ARG A 383 -0.03 -5.30 -26.54
CA ARG A 383 0.31 -6.44 -25.68
C ARG A 383 -0.68 -7.59 -25.78
N ASN A 384 -1.90 -7.33 -26.23
CA ASN A 384 -2.99 -8.30 -26.21
C ASN A 384 -3.11 -9.02 -24.86
N ARG A 385 -2.97 -8.26 -23.76
CA ARG A 385 -3.03 -8.76 -22.39
C ARG A 385 -3.79 -7.78 -21.52
N SER A 386 -4.74 -8.30 -20.74
CA SER A 386 -5.49 -7.49 -19.80
C SER A 386 -4.64 -7.12 -18.59
N PHE A 387 -4.76 -5.87 -18.17
CA PHE A 387 -4.31 -5.39 -16.88
C PHE A 387 -5.20 -4.23 -16.45
N ASP A 388 -5.45 -4.17 -15.15
CA ASP A 388 -6.19 -3.10 -14.50
C ASP A 388 -5.29 -2.31 -13.55
N ARG A 389 -4.18 -2.91 -13.09
CA ARG A 389 -3.19 -2.28 -12.20
C ARG A 389 -1.96 -1.86 -12.97
N ILE A 390 -1.42 -0.69 -12.63
CA ILE A 390 -0.20 -0.14 -13.21
C ILE A 390 0.67 0.51 -12.15
N TYR A 391 1.98 0.60 -12.41
CA TYR A 391 2.88 1.51 -11.71
C TYR A 391 3.19 2.71 -12.58
N LEU A 392 3.37 3.87 -11.96
CA LEU A 392 3.80 5.08 -12.64
C LEU A 392 5.12 5.55 -12.06
N ILE A 393 6.04 5.96 -12.93
CA ILE A 393 7.21 6.74 -12.52
C ILE A 393 7.31 7.99 -13.38
N GLY A 394 7.64 9.12 -12.76
CA GLY A 394 7.71 10.39 -13.46
C GLY A 394 8.86 11.26 -12.98
N HIS A 395 9.58 11.88 -13.91
CA HIS A 395 10.63 12.85 -13.59
C HIS A 395 10.16 14.26 -13.94
N SER A 396 10.40 15.22 -13.04
CA SER A 396 10.09 16.63 -13.28
C SER A 396 8.62 16.81 -13.71
N MET A 397 8.39 17.49 -14.84
CA MET A 397 7.06 17.64 -15.43
C MET A 397 6.34 16.31 -15.68
N GLY A 398 7.05 15.24 -16.02
CA GLY A 398 6.46 13.93 -16.26
C GLY A 398 5.78 13.36 -15.00
N GLY A 399 6.32 13.65 -13.81
CA GLY A 399 5.67 13.32 -12.55
C GLY A 399 4.41 14.15 -12.31
N VAL A 400 4.43 15.45 -12.63
CA VAL A 400 3.21 16.29 -12.55
C VAL A 400 2.13 15.79 -13.53
N ALA A 401 2.53 15.40 -14.74
CA ALA A 401 1.61 14.84 -15.75
C ALA A 401 1.02 13.49 -15.33
N ALA A 402 1.82 12.62 -14.70
CA ALA A 402 1.40 11.34 -14.13
C ALA A 402 0.48 11.53 -12.90
N ALA A 403 0.79 12.48 -12.01
CA ALA A 403 -0.10 12.85 -10.91
C ALA A 403 -1.43 13.40 -11.43
N ASN A 404 -1.39 14.26 -12.43
CA ASN A 404 -2.61 14.77 -13.06
C ASN A 404 -3.38 13.65 -13.79
N TYR A 405 -2.70 12.61 -14.32
CA TYR A 405 -3.37 11.42 -14.82
C TYR A 405 -4.12 10.68 -13.72
N ILE A 406 -3.47 10.41 -12.57
CA ILE A 406 -4.07 9.75 -11.39
C ILE A 406 -5.35 10.48 -10.94
N LEU A 407 -5.35 11.82 -10.96
CA LEU A 407 -6.48 12.64 -10.51
C LEU A 407 -7.65 12.72 -11.50
N ASN A 408 -7.44 12.37 -12.78
CA ASN A 408 -8.42 12.60 -13.83
C ASN A 408 -8.86 11.34 -14.58
N GLN A 409 -8.15 10.21 -14.44
CA GLN A 409 -8.45 8.96 -15.13
C GLN A 409 -8.78 7.86 -14.11
N ASP A 410 -9.84 7.11 -14.40
CA ASP A 410 -10.36 6.07 -13.51
C ASP A 410 -10.25 4.67 -14.12
N GLU A 411 -9.73 4.58 -15.36
CA GLU A 411 -9.66 3.34 -16.13
C GLU A 411 -8.64 2.34 -15.59
N TYR A 412 -7.55 2.83 -15.00
CA TYR A 412 -6.50 2.00 -14.42
C TYR A 412 -6.25 2.36 -12.95
N ILE A 413 -6.07 1.33 -12.14
CA ILE A 413 -5.68 1.43 -10.74
C ILE A 413 -4.17 1.67 -10.70
N VAL A 414 -3.76 2.90 -10.43
CA VAL A 414 -2.36 3.20 -10.10
C VAL A 414 -2.09 2.70 -8.70
N ASP A 415 -1.25 1.68 -8.57
CA ASP A 415 -0.94 1.06 -7.28
C ASP A 415 0.26 1.73 -6.61
N LYS A 416 1.32 1.97 -7.38
CA LYS A 416 2.55 2.62 -6.92
C LYS A 416 2.94 3.75 -7.86
N PHE A 417 3.36 4.86 -7.27
CA PHE A 417 3.75 6.07 -7.98
C PHE A 417 5.07 6.61 -7.45
N VAL A 418 6.09 6.70 -8.31
CA VAL A 418 7.40 7.26 -7.93
C VAL A 418 7.64 8.56 -8.66
N THR A 419 8.08 9.58 -7.95
CA THR A 419 8.37 10.88 -8.55
C THR A 419 9.80 11.30 -8.28
N TYR A 420 10.43 11.85 -9.30
CA TYR A 420 11.79 12.38 -9.22
C TYR A 420 11.74 13.89 -9.40
N ASP A 421 11.85 14.61 -8.30
CA ASP A 421 11.95 16.06 -8.22
C ASP A 421 10.87 16.76 -9.07
N SER A 422 9.62 16.31 -8.90
CA SER A 422 8.47 16.76 -9.71
C SER A 422 7.84 18.01 -9.10
N PRO A 423 7.77 19.15 -9.78
CA PRO A 423 7.38 20.42 -9.16
C PRO A 423 5.85 20.56 -8.99
N PHE A 424 5.26 19.88 -8.00
CA PHE A 424 3.82 19.90 -7.77
C PHE A 424 3.29 21.27 -7.30
N ALA A 425 4.11 22.05 -6.58
CA ALA A 425 3.81 23.47 -6.28
C ALA A 425 4.36 24.44 -7.33
N GLY A 426 4.82 23.92 -8.47
CA GLY A 426 5.44 24.68 -9.53
C GLY A 426 6.92 24.95 -9.27
N THR A 427 7.55 25.62 -10.22
CA THR A 427 8.99 25.84 -10.20
C THR A 427 9.36 27.24 -10.62
N ARG A 428 10.48 27.72 -10.07
CA ARG A 428 11.10 28.98 -10.47
C ARG A 428 11.71 28.92 -11.88
N LEU A 429 11.75 27.75 -12.52
CA LEU A 429 12.04 27.59 -13.95
C LEU A 429 11.17 28.51 -14.82
N ALA A 430 9.91 28.73 -14.45
CA ALA A 430 9.01 29.65 -15.15
C ALA A 430 9.50 31.11 -15.10
N ASN A 431 10.13 31.52 -14.00
CA ASN A 431 10.73 32.86 -13.83
C ASN A 431 12.17 32.94 -14.42
N PHE A 432 12.84 31.79 -14.57
CA PHE A 432 14.19 31.66 -15.12
C PHE A 432 14.22 31.65 -16.66
N GLY A 433 13.05 31.72 -17.32
CA GLY A 433 12.94 31.77 -18.78
C GLY A 433 13.79 32.88 -19.42
N LEU A 434 14.06 33.98 -18.72
CA LEU A 434 14.92 35.05 -19.26
C LEU A 434 16.43 34.71 -19.28
N SER A 435 16.90 33.69 -18.55
CA SER A 435 18.31 33.29 -18.46
C SER A 435 18.64 31.93 -19.08
N ALA A 436 17.64 31.08 -19.38
CA ALA A 436 17.85 29.74 -19.96
C ALA A 436 17.68 29.65 -21.49
N SER A 437 17.43 30.76 -22.19
CA SER A 437 17.40 30.80 -23.66
C SER A 437 18.68 30.26 -24.31
N ASN A 438 19.83 30.38 -23.63
CA ASN A 438 21.12 29.83 -24.04
C ASN A 438 21.20 28.29 -24.00
N PHE A 439 20.23 27.61 -23.40
CA PHE A 439 20.12 26.14 -23.37
C PHE A 439 19.05 25.62 -24.36
N GLY A 440 18.55 26.46 -25.27
CA GLY A 440 17.54 26.08 -26.25
C GLY A 440 16.11 26.00 -25.69
N ILE A 441 15.90 26.46 -24.46
CA ILE A 441 14.59 26.44 -23.81
C ILE A 441 13.70 27.52 -24.43
N ASN A 442 12.61 27.11 -25.07
CA ASN A 442 11.61 28.03 -25.57
C ASN A 442 10.78 28.56 -24.40
N THR A 443 10.95 29.83 -24.04
CA THR A 443 10.20 30.47 -22.95
C THR A 443 8.71 30.61 -23.22
N GLY A 444 8.28 30.41 -24.48
CA GLY A 444 6.89 30.28 -24.89
C GLY A 444 6.35 28.84 -24.81
N SER A 445 7.15 27.89 -24.32
CA SER A 445 6.76 26.50 -24.11
C SER A 445 5.50 26.41 -23.23
N PRO A 446 4.44 25.72 -23.68
CA PRO A 446 3.26 25.48 -22.87
C PRO A 446 3.58 24.80 -21.53
N ALA A 447 4.53 23.86 -21.52
CA ALA A 447 5.02 23.20 -20.31
C ALA A 447 5.56 24.17 -19.26
N ILE A 448 6.43 25.10 -19.66
CA ILE A 448 7.04 26.07 -18.74
C ILE A 448 5.99 27.00 -18.16
N ARG A 449 5.04 27.44 -18.99
CA ARG A 449 3.92 28.27 -18.54
C ARG A 449 3.08 27.51 -17.51
N ASP A 450 2.75 26.25 -17.78
CA ASP A 450 1.94 25.41 -16.89
C ASP A 450 2.67 25.03 -15.60
N LEU A 451 4.00 25.10 -15.54
CA LEU A 451 4.78 24.85 -14.33
C LEU A 451 4.99 26.11 -13.47
N SER A 452 4.48 27.26 -13.89
CA SER A 452 4.48 28.46 -13.06
C SER A 452 3.52 28.29 -11.88
N PRO A 453 3.92 28.64 -10.63
CA PRO A 453 3.05 28.67 -9.45
C PRO A 453 1.75 29.47 -9.64
N SER A 454 1.78 30.47 -10.53
CA SER A 454 0.62 31.33 -10.80
C SER A 454 -0.16 30.93 -12.05
N SER A 455 0.10 29.77 -12.65
CA SER A 455 -0.58 29.35 -13.88
C SER A 455 -1.94 28.70 -13.57
N ASP A 456 -2.92 28.98 -14.44
CA ASP A 456 -4.24 28.35 -14.36
C ASP A 456 -4.13 26.82 -14.41
N GLY A 457 -3.19 26.29 -15.20
CA GLY A 457 -2.98 24.85 -15.36
C GLY A 457 -2.50 24.18 -14.08
N LEU A 458 -1.50 24.76 -13.40
CA LEU A 458 -1.01 24.23 -12.13
C LEU A 458 -2.01 24.41 -11.00
N GLN A 459 -2.65 25.57 -10.91
CA GLN A 459 -3.65 25.84 -9.88
C GLN A 459 -4.82 24.86 -9.99
N ALA A 460 -5.33 24.62 -11.21
CA ALA A 460 -6.38 23.62 -11.43
C ALA A 460 -5.93 22.17 -11.15
N PHE A 461 -4.63 21.88 -11.25
CA PHE A 461 -4.06 20.60 -10.80
C PHE A 461 -4.00 20.53 -9.27
N GLN A 462 -3.48 21.57 -8.61
CA GLN A 462 -3.35 21.62 -7.16
C GLN A 462 -4.72 21.59 -6.45
N GLU A 463 -5.72 22.26 -7.00
CA GLU A 463 -7.12 22.20 -6.51
C GLU A 463 -7.66 20.76 -6.50
N LYS A 464 -7.15 19.87 -7.36
CA LYS A 464 -7.56 18.47 -7.41
C LYS A 464 -6.76 17.56 -6.49
N LEU A 465 -5.65 18.01 -5.92
CA LEU A 465 -4.82 17.19 -5.01
C LEU A 465 -5.60 16.76 -3.76
N GLU A 466 -6.56 17.56 -3.31
CA GLU A 466 -7.52 17.17 -2.25
C GLU A 466 -8.30 15.90 -2.59
N THR A 467 -8.42 15.57 -3.88
CA THR A 467 -9.11 14.37 -4.35
C THR A 467 -8.18 13.18 -4.56
N TRP A 468 -6.92 13.26 -4.12
CA TRP A 468 -5.93 12.21 -4.30
C TRP A 468 -6.43 10.83 -3.81
N PRO A 469 -6.30 9.77 -4.62
CA PRO A 469 -6.70 8.44 -4.20
C PRO A 469 -5.78 7.92 -3.09
N ARG A 470 -6.35 7.57 -1.93
CA ARG A 470 -5.58 7.00 -0.81
C ARG A 470 -4.93 5.65 -1.15
N SER A 471 -5.48 4.98 -2.16
CA SER A 471 -5.00 3.68 -2.68
C SER A 471 -3.66 3.73 -3.37
N VAL A 472 -3.16 4.90 -3.76
CA VAL A 472 -1.90 5.06 -4.46
C VAL A 472 -0.78 5.19 -3.44
N GLN A 473 0.14 4.24 -3.45
CA GLN A 473 1.38 4.30 -2.68
C GLN A 473 2.35 5.23 -3.41
N VAL A 474 2.91 6.23 -2.71
CA VAL A 474 3.79 7.23 -3.32
C VAL A 474 5.20 7.13 -2.75
N PHE A 475 6.22 7.23 -3.61
CA PHE A 475 7.58 7.53 -3.19
C PHE A 475 8.06 8.80 -3.91
N SER A 476 8.22 9.89 -3.18
CA SER A 476 8.61 11.19 -3.74
C SER A 476 10.05 11.55 -3.38
N PHE A 477 10.89 11.72 -4.41
CA PHE A 477 12.24 12.23 -4.27
C PHE A 477 12.30 13.73 -4.55
N SER A 478 13.03 14.48 -3.72
CA SER A 478 13.47 15.85 -4.02
C SER A 478 14.99 15.93 -4.17
N GLY A 479 15.46 16.65 -5.18
CA GLY A 479 16.87 16.98 -5.38
C GLY A 479 17.26 18.25 -4.62
N ARG A 480 18.41 18.23 -3.94
CA ARG A 480 19.04 19.44 -3.34
C ARG A 480 20.49 19.68 -3.78
N GLY A 481 20.98 18.90 -4.75
CA GLY A 481 22.36 18.99 -5.24
C GLY A 481 22.53 19.88 -6.48
N GLY A 482 23.78 20.19 -6.81
CA GLY A 482 24.16 20.93 -8.02
C GLY A 482 24.09 22.46 -7.90
N GLU A 483 24.50 23.15 -8.97
CA GLU A 483 24.53 24.63 -9.03
C GLU A 483 23.15 25.25 -9.25
N PHE A 484 22.18 24.47 -9.73
CA PHE A 484 20.85 24.92 -10.11
C PHE A 484 19.78 24.27 -9.22
N ASN A 485 19.43 24.93 -8.11
CA ASN A 485 18.29 24.52 -7.29
C ASN A 485 17.00 25.10 -7.87
N LEU A 486 16.47 24.45 -8.91
CA LEU A 486 15.36 24.95 -9.73
C LEU A 486 13.99 24.68 -9.09
N ILE A 487 13.90 23.66 -8.24
CA ILE A 487 12.66 23.20 -7.63
C ILE A 487 12.87 23.16 -6.12
N GLU A 488 11.97 23.82 -5.40
CA GLU A 488 12.03 23.78 -3.95
C GLU A 488 11.53 22.41 -3.46
N PRO A 489 12.15 21.83 -2.43
CA PRO A 489 11.70 20.56 -1.86
C PRO A 489 10.23 20.55 -1.47
N ALA A 490 9.71 21.65 -0.91
CA ALA A 490 8.28 21.78 -0.60
C ALA A 490 7.39 21.67 -1.85
N SER A 491 7.90 22.07 -3.02
CA SER A 491 7.20 21.85 -4.29
C SER A 491 7.25 20.40 -4.73
N SER A 492 8.38 19.71 -4.54
CA SER A 492 8.52 18.30 -4.91
C SER A 492 7.83 17.32 -3.99
N LEU A 493 7.75 17.66 -2.71
CA LEU A 493 7.21 16.79 -1.67
C LEU A 493 5.74 17.11 -1.33
N LEU A 494 5.12 18.08 -2.02
CA LEU A 494 3.76 18.57 -1.77
C LEU A 494 2.69 17.46 -1.57
N LEU A 495 2.85 16.29 -2.21
CA LEU A 495 1.91 15.17 -2.04
C LEU A 495 1.82 14.67 -0.58
N GLU A 496 2.81 14.94 0.27
CA GLU A 496 2.78 14.61 1.70
C GLU A 496 1.66 15.32 2.47
N GLU A 497 1.15 16.44 1.94
CA GLU A 497 0.02 17.16 2.52
C GLU A 497 -1.33 16.48 2.21
N TYR A 498 -1.39 15.61 1.20
CA TYR A 498 -2.65 15.07 0.64
C TYR A 498 -2.84 13.56 0.81
N THR A 499 -1.78 12.82 1.11
CA THR A 499 -1.86 11.39 1.39
C THR A 499 -0.90 11.00 2.50
N ASN A 500 -1.34 10.09 3.37
CA ASN A 500 -0.48 9.42 4.34
C ASN A 500 0.20 8.17 3.75
N ASN A 501 -0.17 7.79 2.53
CA ASN A 501 0.39 6.66 1.80
C ASN A 501 1.60 7.11 0.96
N ILE A 502 2.59 7.72 1.61
CA ILE A 502 3.74 8.34 0.94
C ILE A 502 5.03 8.21 1.76
N GLU A 503 6.11 7.86 1.07
CA GLU A 503 7.48 8.01 1.51
C GLU A 503 8.09 9.23 0.81
N THR A 504 8.84 10.06 1.55
CA THR A 504 9.55 11.20 0.99
C THR A 504 11.05 11.10 1.28
N GLU A 505 11.87 11.39 0.28
CA GLU A 505 13.32 11.41 0.44
C GLU A 505 13.91 12.64 -0.25
N THR A 506 14.82 13.32 0.46
CA THR A 506 15.60 14.41 -0.12
C THR A 506 17.03 13.95 -0.35
N VAL A 507 17.49 13.98 -1.60
CA VAL A 507 18.78 13.46 -2.03
C VAL A 507 19.76 14.57 -2.43
N PRO A 508 21.09 14.38 -2.26
CA PRO A 508 22.11 15.39 -2.54
C PRO A 508 22.45 15.50 -4.04
N TYR A 509 21.48 15.25 -4.91
CA TYR A 509 21.64 15.24 -6.36
C TYR A 509 20.86 16.37 -7.01
N ASP A 510 21.33 16.81 -8.17
CA ASP A 510 20.64 17.82 -8.96
C ASP A 510 19.41 17.26 -9.67
N HIS A 511 18.52 18.18 -10.04
CA HIS A 511 17.27 17.92 -10.75
C HIS A 511 17.43 17.02 -11.98
N PHE A 512 18.53 17.15 -12.73
CA PHE A 512 18.71 16.46 -14.00
C PHE A 512 19.28 15.06 -13.84
N SER A 513 19.92 14.75 -12.71
CA SER A 513 20.68 13.52 -12.56
C SER A 513 20.14 12.56 -11.51
N LEU A 514 19.25 12.97 -10.60
CA LEU A 514 18.78 12.10 -9.50
C LEU A 514 18.17 10.78 -9.99
N HIS A 515 17.40 10.79 -11.09
CA HIS A 515 16.74 9.62 -11.66
C HIS A 515 17.72 8.60 -12.29
N ARG A 516 19.04 8.84 -12.17
CA ARG A 516 20.12 7.97 -12.67
C ARG A 516 21.07 7.51 -11.57
N LYS A 517 20.83 7.90 -10.32
CA LYS A 517 21.73 7.62 -9.19
C LYS A 517 21.44 6.25 -8.61
N THR A 518 22.49 5.50 -8.30
CA THR A 518 22.37 4.07 -7.98
C THR A 518 21.55 3.82 -6.72
N ASP A 519 21.67 4.67 -5.71
CA ASP A 519 20.84 4.65 -4.50
C ASP A 519 19.37 4.94 -4.82
N VAL A 520 19.08 6.03 -5.52
CA VAL A 520 17.71 6.38 -5.96
C VAL A 520 17.07 5.25 -6.77
N LEU A 521 17.84 4.66 -7.71
CA LEU A 521 17.39 3.53 -8.52
C LEU A 521 17.15 2.28 -7.67
N ARG A 522 18.05 1.97 -6.72
CA ARG A 522 17.88 0.86 -5.78
C ARG A 522 16.58 1.03 -4.99
N ASP A 523 16.39 2.19 -4.37
CA ASP A 523 15.28 2.41 -3.45
C ASP A 523 13.94 2.49 -4.20
N THR A 524 13.94 3.03 -5.42
CA THR A 524 12.80 2.90 -6.34
C THR A 524 12.50 1.43 -6.68
N GLY A 525 13.52 0.63 -6.97
CA GLY A 525 13.35 -0.78 -7.31
C GLY A 525 12.78 -1.58 -6.15
N ARG A 526 13.25 -1.30 -4.94
CA ARG A 526 12.71 -1.86 -3.70
C ARG A 526 11.25 -1.49 -3.53
N PHE A 527 10.94 -0.20 -3.58
CA PHE A 527 9.59 0.30 -3.43
C PHE A 527 8.62 -0.28 -4.47
N LEU A 528 9.01 -0.34 -5.75
CA LEU A 528 8.13 -0.84 -6.81
C LEU A 528 7.98 -2.36 -6.79
N TYR A 529 9.09 -3.09 -6.69
CA TYR A 529 9.13 -4.51 -7.06
C TYR A 529 9.46 -5.46 -5.93
N GLU A 530 10.16 -5.00 -4.90
CA GLU A 530 10.43 -5.81 -3.71
C GLU A 530 9.27 -5.66 -2.73
N PHE A 531 8.97 -6.74 -2.02
CA PHE A 531 7.95 -6.72 -0.99
C PHE A 531 8.53 -6.05 0.25
N THR A 532 8.11 -4.81 0.52
CA THR A 532 8.40 -4.14 1.79
C THR A 532 7.14 -4.20 2.65
N ASN A 533 7.21 -4.95 3.76
CA ASN A 533 6.27 -4.89 4.88
C ASN A 533 6.29 -3.53 5.61
N GLU A 534 7.07 -2.58 5.13
CA GLU A 534 7.30 -1.29 5.78
C GLU A 534 6.35 -0.25 5.20
N PHE A 535 5.06 -0.38 5.49
CA PHE A 535 4.26 0.82 5.65
C PHE A 535 4.47 1.32 7.07
N ASN A 536 5.22 2.40 7.21
CA ASN A 536 5.29 3.15 8.47
C ASN A 536 4.01 3.98 8.54
N PRO A 537 3.05 3.70 9.44
CA PRO A 537 2.14 4.75 9.83
C PRO A 537 3.00 5.81 10.51
N VAL A 538 3.15 6.97 9.88
CA VAL A 538 3.61 8.16 10.58
C VAL A 538 2.68 8.33 11.77
N GLU A 539 3.19 8.10 12.97
CA GLU A 539 2.50 8.39 14.22
C GLU A 539 2.04 9.84 14.14
N THR A 540 0.73 10.05 13.99
CA THR A 540 0.12 11.36 14.18
C THR A 540 0.26 11.68 15.67
N ASN A 541 1.20 12.57 16.00
CA ASN A 541 1.24 13.22 17.31
C ASN A 541 0.04 14.15 17.50
#